data_AF-A0A2K3M754-F1
#
_entry.id   AF-A0A2K3M754-F1
#
_cell.length_a   1.000
_cell.length_b   1.000
_cell.length_c   1.000
_cell.angle_alpha   90.00
_cell.angle_beta   90.00
_cell.angle_gamma   90.00
#
_symmetry.space_group_name_H-M   'P 1'
#
loop_
_entity.id
_entity.type
_entity.pdbx_description
1 polymer ?
#
loop_
_entity_poly.entity_id
_entity_poly.type
_entity_poly.pdbx_seq_one_letter_code
_entity_poly.pdbx_strand_id
1 'polypeptide(L)' 'MLLMFAVANSGIVDTLLSWADFKQSNDLKKSYGSKTQRLRGIVKLEDANDTGGRNSDKCTLILTEGDSAKALA' A
#
# COMPACT_ATOMS: atom_id res chain seq x y z
N MET A 1 -12.62 32.56 -21.81
CA MET A 1 -11.88 33.30 -20.75
C MET A 1 -12.57 33.22 -19.39
N LEU A 2 -13.87 33.52 -19.25
CA LEU A 2 -14.61 33.41 -17.97
C LEU A 2 -14.66 32.00 -17.35
N LEU A 3 -14.72 30.94 -18.17
CA LEU A 3 -14.84 29.56 -17.68
C LEU A 3 -13.58 29.08 -16.92
N MET A 4 -12.39 29.48 -17.38
CA MET A 4 -11.13 29.12 -16.70
C MET A 4 -11.01 29.75 -15.31
N PHE A 5 -11.54 30.97 -15.12
CA PHE A 5 -11.46 31.68 -13.84
C PHE A 5 -12.37 31.06 -12.78
N ALA A 6 -13.53 30.55 -13.19
CA ALA A 6 -14.44 29.81 -12.32
C ALA A 6 -13.87 28.46 -11.90
N VAL A 7 -13.22 27.73 -12.82
CA VAL A 7 -12.54 26.47 -12.53
C VAL A 7 -11.31 26.70 -11.66
N ALA A 8 -10.54 27.75 -11.90
CA ALA A 8 -9.35 28.08 -11.10
C ALA A 8 -9.68 28.47 -9.65
N ASN A 9 -10.83 29.12 -9.41
CA ASN A 9 -11.33 29.41 -8.06
C ASN A 9 -12.17 28.27 -7.46
N SER A 10 -12.41 27.21 -8.23
CA SER A 10 -13.04 26.01 -7.68
C SER A 10 -11.97 25.13 -7.06
N GLY A 11 -12.24 24.57 -5.87
CA GLY A 11 -11.33 23.63 -5.18
C GLY A 11 -11.02 22.34 -5.96
N ILE A 12 -11.52 22.22 -7.20
CA ILE A 12 -11.15 21.18 -8.16
C ILE A 12 -9.65 21.24 -8.47
N VAL A 13 -9.06 22.43 -8.59
CA VAL A 13 -7.63 22.54 -8.89
C VAL A 13 -6.80 22.00 -7.72
N ASP A 14 -7.15 22.36 -6.47
CA ASP A 14 -6.46 21.89 -5.27
C ASP A 14 -6.62 20.38 -5.03
N THR A 15 -7.80 19.83 -5.32
CA THR A 15 -8.06 18.39 -5.21
C THR A 15 -7.29 17.58 -6.27
N LEU A 16 -7.10 18.14 -7.47
CA LEU A 16 -6.35 17.47 -8.53
C LEU A 16 -4.84 17.53 -8.27
N LEU A 17 -4.34 18.65 -7.76
CA LEU A 17 -2.95 18.79 -7.29
C LEU A 17 -2.66 17.85 -6.12
N SER A 18 -3.50 17.82 -5.08
CA SER A 18 -3.30 16.91 -3.95
C SER A 18 -3.41 15.43 -4.35
N TRP A 19 -4.27 15.08 -5.31
CA TRP A 19 -4.31 13.74 -5.87
C TRP A 19 -3.05 13.40 -6.68
N ALA A 20 -2.54 14.34 -7.48
CA ALA A 20 -1.29 14.15 -8.23
C ALA A 20 -0.09 13.95 -7.29
N ASP A 21 0.03 14.78 -6.25
CA ASP A 21 1.07 14.66 -5.22
C ASP A 21 0.95 13.37 -4.43
N PHE A 22 -0.29 12.96 -4.09
CA PHE A 22 -0.55 11.69 -3.42
C PHE A 22 -0.16 10.51 -4.32
N LYS A 23 -0.51 10.55 -5.60
CA LYS A 23 -0.15 9.50 -6.56
C LYS A 23 1.35 9.41 -6.76
N GLN A 24 2.03 10.54 -6.93
CA GLN A 24 3.49 10.58 -7.04
C GLN A 24 4.15 10.06 -5.77
N SER A 25 3.68 10.47 -4.59
CA SER A 25 4.17 9.97 -3.30
C SER A 25 3.91 8.47 -3.11
N ASN A 26 2.75 7.97 -3.56
CA ASN A 26 2.41 6.56 -3.50
C ASN A 26 3.27 5.74 -4.47
N ASP A 27 3.52 6.25 -5.68
CA ASP A 27 4.40 5.61 -6.66
C ASP A 27 5.88 5.66 -6.22
N LEU A 28 6.31 6.71 -5.52
CA LEU A 28 7.64 6.75 -4.88
C LEU A 28 7.75 5.75 -3.71
N LYS A 29 6.66 5.55 -2.95
CA LYS A 29 6.56 4.57 -1.87
C LYS A 29 6.36 3.14 -2.36
N LYS A 30 5.90 2.96 -3.61
CA LYS A 30 6.06 1.72 -4.37
C LYS A 30 7.55 1.58 -4.73
N SER A 31 8.39 1.46 -3.70
CA SER A 31 9.54 0.59 -3.81
C SER A 31 8.98 -0.73 -4.33
N TYR A 32 9.32 -1.08 -5.56
CA TYR A 32 9.18 -2.45 -6.05
C TYR A 32 10.03 -3.28 -5.13
N GLY A 33 9.46 -3.63 -3.97
CA GLY A 33 10.18 -4.17 -2.85
C GLY A 33 10.86 -5.41 -3.35
N SER A 34 12.19 -5.43 -3.28
CA SER A 34 12.93 -6.67 -3.42
C SER A 34 12.28 -7.68 -2.50
N LYS A 35 11.97 -8.88 -3.01
CA LYS A 35 11.39 -9.97 -2.24
C LYS A 35 12.12 -10.04 -0.90
N THR A 36 11.42 -9.67 0.17
CA THR A 36 12.02 -9.49 1.48
C THR A 36 11.61 -10.67 2.34
N GLN A 37 12.60 -11.31 2.94
CA GLN A 37 12.42 -12.51 3.75
C GLN A 37 11.59 -12.26 5.01
N ARG A 38 11.66 -11.04 5.56
CA ARG A 38 11.04 -10.72 6.84
C ARG A 38 10.59 -9.27 6.87
N LEU A 39 9.31 -9.05 7.11
CA LEU A 39 8.73 -7.71 7.16
C LEU A 39 8.84 -7.17 8.59
N ARG A 40 9.69 -6.15 8.77
CA ARG A 40 9.84 -5.49 10.08
C ARG A 40 8.79 -4.39 10.24
N GLY A 41 8.19 -4.28 11.43
CA GLY A 41 7.25 -3.21 11.77
C GLY A 41 5.78 -3.61 11.84
N ILE A 42 5.42 -4.85 11.48
CA ILE A 42 4.06 -5.37 11.65
C ILE A 42 4.06 -6.37 12.80
N VAL A 43 3.74 -5.91 14.00
CA VAL A 43 3.83 -6.70 15.25
C VAL A 43 2.94 -7.95 15.22
N LYS A 44 1.84 -7.92 14.46
CA LYS A 44 0.88 -9.03 14.38
C LYS A 44 1.12 -9.97 13.20
N LEU A 45 2.08 -9.70 12.32
CA LEU A 45 2.35 -10.55 11.18
C LEU A 45 3.30 -11.68 11.59
N GLU A 46 2.94 -12.92 11.28
CA GLU A 46 3.87 -14.04 11.27
C GLU A 46 4.29 -14.31 9.82
N ASP A 47 5.56 -14.05 9.48
CA ASP A 47 6.10 -14.35 8.16
C ASP A 47 6.25 -15.87 7.99
N ALA A 48 5.82 -16.42 6.86
CA ALA A 48 6.12 -17.83 6.54
C ALA A 48 7.62 -18.02 6.25
N ASN A 49 8.16 -19.20 6.57
CA ASN A 49 9.59 -19.50 6.47
C ASN A 49 10.21 -19.20 5.09
N ASP A 50 9.45 -19.40 4.00
CA ASP A 50 9.92 -19.23 2.62
C ASP A 50 9.48 -17.90 1.98
N THR A 51 8.86 -16.99 2.76
CA THR A 51 8.41 -15.68 2.28
C THR A 51 9.58 -14.90 1.71
N GLY A 52 9.39 -14.22 0.58
CA GLY A 52 10.46 -13.46 -0.08
C GLY A 52 11.62 -14.30 -0.64
N GLY A 53 11.53 -15.64 -0.63
CA GLY A 53 12.57 -16.55 -1.11
C GLY A 53 12.31 -17.10 -2.50
N ARG A 54 13.09 -18.11 -2.90
CA ARG A 54 12.91 -18.81 -4.19
C ARG A 54 11.55 -19.51 -4.29
N ASN A 55 11.05 -20.02 -3.16
CA ASN A 55 9.78 -20.75 -3.07
C ASN A 55 8.60 -19.87 -2.60
N SER A 56 8.77 -18.54 -2.61
CA SER A 56 7.75 -17.60 -2.13
C SER A 56 6.43 -17.66 -2.91
N ASP A 57 6.47 -18.16 -4.14
CA ASP A 57 5.31 -18.44 -4.99
C ASP A 57 4.37 -19.51 -4.42
N LYS A 58 4.89 -20.36 -3.52
CA LYS A 58 4.12 -21.41 -2.83
C LYS A 58 3.56 -20.94 -1.49
N CYS A 59 3.98 -19.78 -1.00
CA CYS A 59 3.48 -19.24 0.26
C CYS A 59 2.07 -18.69 0.08
N THR A 60 1.21 -18.92 1.07
CA THR A 60 -0.14 -18.35 1.12
C THR A 60 -0.21 -17.33 2.25
N LEU A 61 -0.75 -16.15 1.97
CA LEU A 61 -1.09 -15.19 3.01
C LEU A 61 -2.49 -15.50 3.53
N ILE A 62 -2.58 -15.83 4.80
CA ILE A 62 -3.87 -16.00 5.48
C ILE A 62 -4.25 -14.66 6.12
N LEU A 63 -5.39 -14.10 5.70
CA LEU A 63 -5.96 -12.90 6.30
C LEU A 63 -7.06 -13.34 7.28
N THR A 64 -6.83 -13.09 8.56
CA THR A 64 -7.78 -13.46 9.62
C THR A 64 -8.57 -12.26 10.11
N GLU A 65 -9.87 -12.42 10.32
CA GLU A 65 -10.70 -11.42 10.98
C GLU A 65 -10.48 -11.49 12.50
N GLY A 66 -9.51 -10.71 12.99
CA GLY A 66 -9.19 -10.58 14.41
C GLY A 66 -8.14 -11.57 14.94
N ASP A 67 -7.71 -11.31 16.19
CA ASP A 67 -6.63 -12.06 16.83
C ASP A 67 -7.06 -13.48 17.27
N SER A 68 -8.36 -13.69 17.53
CA SER A 68 -8.91 -15.01 17.86
C SER A 68 -8.80 -16.00 16.71
N ALA A 69 -9.09 -15.57 15.49
CA ALA A 69 -8.94 -16.39 14.29
C ALA A 69 -7.45 -16.64 13.96
N LYS A 70 -6.56 -15.68 14.25
CA LYS A 70 -5.11 -15.84 14.09
C LYS A 70 -4.56 -17.01 14.93
N ALA A 71 -5.05 -17.22 16.15
CA ALA A 71 -4.55 -18.30 17.01
C ALA A 71 -4.88 -19.71 16.49
N LEU A 72 -5.86 -19.84 15.61
CA LEU A 72 -6.25 -21.10 14.98
C LEU A 72 -5.55 -21.32 13.62
N ALA A 73 -5.07 -20.24 13.01
CA ALA A 73 -4.51 -20.20 11.66
C ALA A 73 -3.01 -20.48 11.61
#